data_AF-A0A8J6MBC2-F1
#
_entry.id   AF-A0A8J6MBC2-F1
#
_cell.length_a   1.000
_cell.length_b   1.000
_cell.length_c   1.000
_cell.angle_alpha   90.00
_cell.angle_beta   90.00
_cell.angle_gamma   90.00
#
_symmetry.space_group_name_H-M   'P 1'
#
loop_
_entity.id
_entity.type
_entity.pdbx_description
1 polymer ?
#
loop_
_entity_poly.entity_id
_entity_poly.type
_entity_poly.pdbx_seq_one_letter_code
_entity_poly.pdbx_strand_id
1 'polypeptide(L)'
;MRDRWLALSVVAGVLTGSAVGVALATATADPASVAAEDYGRWPLHQREFGSTGGGGVMIGAYDPRVEGNACRTDFTATLADGTVLRNSAEFDAVAIQGGILCTNGRWRSLQSDARGTTPYRVFFRDGVVRGWPQ
;
A
#
# COMPACT_ATOMS: atom_id res chain seq x y z
N MET A 1 -25.25 4.92 -30.41
CA MET A 1 -25.43 3.49 -30.78
C MET A 1 -25.65 2.74 -29.47
N ARG A 2 -26.87 2.77 -28.88
CA ARG A 2 -27.88 1.69 -28.92
C ARG A 2 -27.32 0.28 -28.63
N ASP A 3 -27.17 -0.02 -27.34
CA ASP A 3 -27.90 -1.04 -26.57
C ASP A 3 -28.36 -2.38 -27.18
N ARG A 4 -28.10 -3.44 -26.37
CA ARG A 4 -28.74 -4.76 -26.21
C ARG A 4 -28.26 -5.91 -27.09
N TRP A 5 -27.94 -7.04 -26.45
CA TRP A 5 -28.37 -8.45 -26.65
C TRP A 5 -27.63 -9.32 -25.60
N LEU A 6 -28.21 -9.62 -24.43
CA LEU A 6 -29.02 -10.81 -24.08
C LEU A 6 -28.51 -12.19 -24.59
N ALA A 7 -28.20 -13.03 -23.59
CA ALA A 7 -28.44 -14.46 -23.48
C ALA A 7 -27.73 -15.44 -24.45
N LEU A 8 -26.86 -16.29 -23.89
CA LEU A 8 -26.68 -17.65 -24.41
C LEU A 8 -26.84 -18.66 -23.27
N SER A 9 -28.06 -19.19 -23.21
CA SER A 9 -28.46 -20.58 -23.00
C SER A 9 -27.60 -21.49 -22.12
N VAL A 10 -28.16 -21.81 -20.94
CA VAL A 10 -27.97 -23.08 -20.24
C VAL A 10 -28.56 -24.19 -21.11
N VAL A 11 -27.75 -25.14 -21.55
CA VAL A 11 -28.23 -26.43 -22.08
C VAL A 11 -27.84 -27.50 -21.06
N ALA A 12 -28.81 -27.86 -20.21
CA ALA A 12 -28.70 -29.03 -19.35
C ALA A 12 -28.93 -30.28 -20.21
N GLY A 13 -27.84 -30.94 -20.61
CA GLY A 13 -27.89 -32.27 -21.20
C GLY A 13 -27.77 -33.32 -20.10
N VAL A 14 -28.88 -33.96 -19.73
CA VAL A 14 -28.88 -35.20 -18.95
C VAL A 14 -28.87 -36.36 -19.95
N LEU A 15 -27.78 -37.12 -20.01
CA LEU A 15 -27.74 -38.45 -20.62
C LEU A 15 -27.02 -39.41 -19.68
N THR A 16 -27.75 -40.47 -19.33
CA THR A 16 -27.41 -41.62 -18.51
C THR A 16 -26.26 -42.46 -19.09
N GLY A 17 -25.32 -42.89 -18.24
CA GLY A 17 -24.35 -43.94 -18.58
C GLY A 17 -23.45 -44.30 -17.38
N SER A 18 -23.67 -45.47 -16.80
CA SER A 18 -22.83 -46.03 -15.73
C SER A 18 -21.47 -46.47 -16.27
N ALA A 19 -20.39 -45.87 -15.76
CA ALA A 19 -19.04 -46.43 -15.82
C ALA A 19 -18.24 -45.93 -14.61
N VAL A 20 -17.54 -46.86 -13.97
CA VAL A 20 -16.67 -46.66 -12.81
C VAL A 20 -15.63 -45.58 -13.13
N GLY A 21 -15.82 -44.39 -12.56
CA GLY A 21 -14.92 -43.25 -12.72
C GLY A 21 -14.24 -42.92 -11.39
N VAL A 22 -12.94 -43.13 -11.32
CA VAL A 22 -12.07 -42.65 -10.24
C VAL A 22 -12.31 -41.15 -10.09
N ALA A 23 -12.91 -40.73 -8.97
CA ALA A 23 -13.07 -39.32 -8.64
C ALA A 23 -11.68 -38.73 -8.33
N LEU A 24 -11.04 -38.15 -9.35
CA LEU A 24 -9.92 -37.23 -9.12
C LEU A 24 -10.48 -36.01 -8.38
N ALA A 25 -10.30 -35.99 -7.06
CA ALA A 25 -10.47 -34.80 -6.26
C ALA A 25 -9.48 -33.75 -6.76
N THR A 26 -9.95 -32.78 -7.55
CA THR A 26 -9.22 -31.56 -7.83
C THR A 26 -9.11 -30.80 -6.52
N ALA A 27 -8.02 -31.01 -5.79
CA ALA A 27 -7.63 -30.18 -4.67
C ALA A 27 -7.40 -28.77 -5.22
N THR A 28 -8.40 -27.90 -5.06
CA THR A 28 -8.20 -26.46 -5.19
C THR A 28 -7.27 -26.07 -4.05
N ALA A 29 -5.99 -25.92 -4.37
CA ALA A 29 -5.06 -25.27 -3.48
C ALA A 29 -5.59 -23.85 -3.26
N ASP A 30 -6.17 -23.60 -2.08
CA ASP A 30 -6.42 -22.24 -1.61
C ASP A 30 -5.09 -21.50 -1.72
N PRO A 31 -4.98 -20.43 -2.52
CA PRO A 31 -3.81 -19.59 -2.45
C PRO A 31 -3.74 -19.10 -1.01
N ALA A 32 -2.66 -19.46 -0.32
CA ALA A 32 -2.42 -19.12 1.07
C ALA A 32 -2.82 -17.66 1.28
N SER A 33 -3.95 -17.44 1.96
CA SER A 33 -4.42 -16.12 2.33
C SER A 33 -3.36 -15.56 3.28
N VAL A 34 -2.43 -14.77 2.76
CA VAL A 34 -1.63 -13.88 3.60
C VAL A 34 -2.65 -13.01 4.28
N ALA A 35 -2.81 -13.16 5.60
CA ALA A 35 -3.77 -12.40 6.37
C ALA A 35 -3.63 -10.92 5.98
N ALA A 36 -4.69 -10.34 5.42
CA ALA A 36 -4.64 -8.97 4.96
C ALA A 36 -4.30 -8.09 6.17
N GLU A 37 -3.21 -7.33 6.06
CA GLU A 37 -2.75 -6.47 7.15
C GLU A 37 -3.89 -5.54 7.60
N ASP A 38 -4.09 -5.42 8.91
CA ASP A 38 -5.13 -4.55 9.47
C ASP A 38 -4.60 -3.13 9.65
N TYR A 39 -4.62 -2.37 8.55
CA TYR A 39 -4.18 -0.97 8.54
C TYR A 39 -5.01 -0.08 9.47
N GLY A 40 -6.23 -0.49 9.85
CA GLY A 40 -7.08 0.23 10.78
C GLY A 40 -6.54 0.26 12.21
N ARG A 41 -5.67 -0.70 12.56
CA ARG A 41 -5.03 -0.81 13.89
C ARG A 41 -3.67 -0.15 13.98
N TRP A 42 -3.11 0.31 12.86
CA TRP A 42 -1.88 1.09 12.86
C TRP A 42 -2.01 2.36 13.71
N PRO A 43 -0.94 2.82 14.37
CA PRO A 43 -0.99 4.05 15.15
C PRO A 43 -1.32 5.26 14.27
N LEU A 44 -1.86 6.31 14.88
CA LEU A 44 -2.05 7.58 14.20
C LEU A 44 -0.70 8.11 13.69
N HIS A 45 -0.71 8.64 12.47
CA HIS A 45 0.49 9.14 11.84
C HIS A 45 1.09 10.30 12.65
N GLN A 46 2.36 10.16 13.02
CA GLN A 46 3.15 11.21 13.66
C GLN A 46 3.92 11.99 12.60
N ARG A 47 3.90 13.32 12.71
CA ARG A 47 4.66 14.21 11.82
C ARG A 47 6.15 14.28 12.16
N GLU A 48 6.50 13.84 13.36
CA GLU A 48 7.87 13.80 13.87
C GLU A 48 8.16 12.41 14.44
N PHE A 49 9.29 11.83 14.03
CA PHE A 49 9.72 10.51 14.48
C PHE A 49 11.22 10.30 14.21
N GLY A 50 11.83 9.36 14.93
CA GLY A 50 13.22 8.97 14.69
C GLY A 50 13.36 8.20 13.37
N SER A 51 14.40 8.51 12.59
CA SER A 51 14.69 7.77 11.36
C SER A 51 15.07 6.32 11.68
N THR A 52 14.44 5.38 10.97
CA THR A 52 14.81 3.95 11.05
C THR A 52 16.17 3.64 10.43
N GLY A 53 16.75 4.59 9.68
CA GLY A 53 18.08 4.46 9.09
C GLY A 53 19.25 4.61 10.09
N GLY A 54 18.95 4.94 11.35
CA GLY A 54 19.95 5.12 12.41
C GLY A 54 20.56 6.53 12.43
N GLY A 55 21.64 6.69 13.22
CA GLY A 55 22.40 7.94 13.31
C GLY A 55 21.76 9.06 14.13
N GLY A 56 20.68 8.77 14.87
CA GLY A 56 19.99 9.78 15.68
C GLY A 56 19.28 10.85 14.85
N VAL A 57 19.01 10.58 13.57
CA VAL A 57 18.35 11.53 12.67
C VAL A 57 16.88 11.62 13.02
N MET A 58 16.38 12.84 13.22
CA MET A 58 14.96 13.11 13.46
C MET A 58 14.29 13.55 12.17
N ILE A 59 13.21 12.87 11.81
CA ILE A 59 12.34 13.25 10.70
C ILE A 59 11.27 14.19 11.23
N GLY A 60 11.07 15.32 10.56
CA GLY A 60 10.09 16.33 10.95
C GLY A 60 9.28 16.87 9.78
N ALA A 61 8.22 17.58 10.13
CA ALA A 61 7.23 18.13 9.18
C ALA A 61 6.59 17.11 8.23
N TYR A 62 6.77 15.81 8.50
CA TYR A 62 6.38 14.72 7.61
C TYR A 62 4.86 14.62 7.56
N ASP A 63 4.27 14.95 6.42
CA ASP A 63 2.83 15.14 6.28
C ASP A 63 2.37 14.77 4.87
N PRO A 64 2.30 13.46 4.57
CA PRO A 64 1.94 13.02 3.24
C PRO A 64 0.51 13.42 2.87
N ARG A 65 0.35 13.70 1.57
CA ARG A 65 -0.92 14.01 0.93
C ARG A 65 -1.07 13.10 -0.28
N VAL A 66 -2.29 12.59 -0.48
CA VAL A 66 -2.63 11.85 -1.70
C VAL A 66 -2.86 12.85 -2.82
N GLU A 67 -2.11 12.69 -3.91
CA GLU A 67 -2.15 13.53 -5.09
C GLU A 67 -2.24 12.65 -6.33
N GLY A 68 -3.47 12.42 -6.81
CA GLY A 68 -3.72 11.52 -7.93
C GLY A 68 -3.33 10.08 -7.59
N ASN A 69 -2.32 9.54 -8.27
CA ASN A 69 -1.82 8.17 -8.12
C ASN A 69 -0.55 8.07 -7.25
N ALA A 70 -0.14 9.16 -6.59
CA ALA A 70 1.01 9.19 -5.71
C ALA A 70 0.65 9.82 -4.37
N CYS A 71 1.47 9.56 -3.35
CA CYS A 71 1.49 10.38 -2.15
C CYS A 71 2.77 11.20 -2.13
N ARG A 72 2.69 12.48 -1.76
CA ARG A 72 3.84 13.38 -1.69
C ARG A 72 3.96 14.01 -0.31
N THR A 73 5.20 14.23 0.12
CA THR A 73 5.48 15.03 1.31
C THR A 73 6.86 15.68 1.20
N ASP A 74 6.96 16.91 1.66
CA ASP A 74 8.25 17.50 2.00
C ASP A 74 8.52 17.29 3.48
N PHE A 75 9.78 17.05 3.84
CA PHE A 75 10.16 16.76 5.22
C PHE A 75 11.55 17.29 5.55
N THR A 76 11.82 17.41 6.84
CA THR A 76 13.15 17.72 7.36
C THR A 76 13.81 16.48 7.92
N ALA A 77 15.12 16.36 7.72
CA ALA A 77 15.97 15.43 8.44
C ALA A 77 16.95 16.25 9.28
N THR A 78 16.74 16.24 10.59
CA THR A 78 17.64 16.89 11.55
C THR A 78 18.67 15.87 12.02
N LEU A 79 19.95 16.11 11.69
CA LEU A 79 21.06 15.26 12.11
C LEU A 79 21.36 15.44 13.59
N ALA A 80 22.15 14.52 14.16
CA ALA A 80 22.53 14.57 15.57
C ALA A 80 23.32 15.84 15.97
N ASP A 81 24.01 16.48 15.02
CA ASP A 81 24.73 17.74 15.23
C ASP A 81 23.83 18.99 15.10
N GLY A 82 22.53 18.80 14.86
CA GLY A 82 21.54 19.87 14.68
C GLY A 82 21.40 20.37 13.24
N THR A 83 22.18 19.86 12.28
CA THR A 83 22.04 20.22 10.87
C THR A 83 20.67 19.80 10.34
N VAL A 84 19.93 20.73 9.73
CA VAL A 84 18.61 20.47 9.16
C VAL A 84 18.70 20.37 7.63
N LEU A 85 18.37 19.19 7.09
CA LEU A 85 18.33 18.92 5.67
C LEU A 85 16.88 18.92 5.17
N ARG A 86 16.63 19.56 4.01
CA ARG A 86 15.31 19.57 3.38
C ARG A 86 15.20 18.52 2.29
N ASN A 87 14.13 17.73 2.34
CA ASN A 87 13.92 16.59 1.46
C ASN A 87 12.48 16.55 0.95
N SER A 88 12.26 15.78 -0.10
CA SER A 88 10.94 15.46 -0.63
C SER A 88 10.83 13.95 -0.83
N ALA A 89 9.68 13.38 -0.49
CA ALA A 89 9.36 11.97 -0.68
C ALA A 89 8.11 11.79 -1.53
N GLU A 90 8.15 10.76 -2.37
CA GLU A 90 7.05 10.29 -3.19
C GLU A 90 6.80 8.81 -2.93
N PHE A 91 5.54 8.44 -2.87
CA PHE A 91 5.05 7.08 -2.63
C PHE A 91 4.09 6.71 -3.76
N ASP A 92 3.98 5.41 -4.01
CA ASP A 92 2.88 4.89 -4.81
C ASP A 92 1.59 4.97 -3.97
N ALA A 93 0.50 5.47 -4.54
CA ALA A 93 -0.82 5.48 -3.89
C ALA A 93 -1.64 4.29 -4.38
N VAL A 94 -1.82 3.29 -3.51
CA VAL A 94 -2.54 2.05 -3.83
C VAL A 94 -3.89 2.03 -3.13
N ALA A 95 -4.97 1.91 -3.90
CA ALA A 95 -6.31 1.71 -3.33
C ALA A 95 -6.42 0.32 -2.71
N ILE A 96 -6.69 0.25 -1.41
CA ILE A 96 -6.77 -1.01 -0.66
C ILE A 96 -7.68 -0.91 0.55
N GLN A 97 -8.50 -1.94 0.78
CA GLN A 97 -9.44 -2.04 1.91
C GLN A 97 -10.27 -0.74 2.11
N GLY A 98 -10.74 -0.11 1.05
CA GLY A 98 -11.54 1.13 1.14
C GLY A 98 -10.74 2.39 1.54
N GLY A 99 -9.41 2.36 1.55
CA GLY A 99 -8.55 3.52 1.73
C GLY A 99 -7.41 3.56 0.71
N ILE A 100 -6.42 4.41 0.96
CA ILE A 100 -5.21 4.56 0.14
C ILE A 100 -3.99 4.21 1.00
N LEU A 101 -3.19 3.24 0.55
CA LEU A 101 -1.89 2.92 1.11
C LEU A 101 -0.80 3.60 0.30
N CYS A 102 -0.08 4.51 0.94
CA CYS A 102 1.16 5.09 0.46
C CYS A 102 2.31 4.14 0.78
N THR A 103 2.94 3.56 -0.25
CA THR A 103 4.01 2.56 -0.11
C THR A 103 5.14 2.79 -1.12
N ASN A 104 6.21 1.99 -1.02
CA ASN A 104 7.38 2.05 -1.90
C ASN A 104 8.02 3.45 -1.96
N GLY A 105 8.18 4.06 -0.78
CA GLY A 105 8.64 5.43 -0.65
C GLY A 105 10.03 5.65 -1.24
N ARG A 106 10.16 6.70 -2.04
CA ARG A 106 11.41 7.20 -2.62
C ARG A 106 11.59 8.62 -2.14
N TRP A 107 12.79 8.98 -1.72
CA TRP A 107 13.09 10.34 -1.28
C TRP A 107 14.31 10.90 -1.99
N ARG A 108 14.35 12.22 -2.07
CA ARG A 108 15.47 12.98 -2.59
C ARG A 108 15.73 14.21 -1.71
N SER A 109 16.99 14.61 -1.66
CA SER A 109 17.38 15.91 -1.14
C SER A 109 16.87 17.02 -2.05
N LEU A 110 16.53 18.15 -1.44
CA LEU A 110 16.22 19.39 -2.16
C LEU A 110 17.46 20.28 -2.35
N GLN A 111 18.59 19.92 -1.73
CA GLN A 111 19.80 20.75 -1.66
C GLN A 111 21.05 20.05 -2.22
N SER A 112 20.97 18.73 -2.46
CA SER A 112 22.05 17.90 -3.00
C SER A 112 21.47 16.83 -3.94
N ASP A 113 22.34 16.00 -4.52
CA ASP A 113 21.98 14.86 -5.37
C ASP A 113 21.64 13.58 -4.58
N ALA A 114 21.67 13.67 -3.24
CA ALA A 114 21.34 12.55 -2.36
C ALA A 114 19.90 12.07 -2.57
N ARG A 115 19.73 10.75 -2.57
CA ARG A 115 18.47 10.06 -2.81
C ARG A 115 18.46 8.71 -2.10
N GLY A 116 17.28 8.18 -1.86
CA GLY A 116 17.11 6.86 -1.27
C GLY A 116 15.68 6.38 -1.30
N THR A 117 15.43 5.33 -0.53
CA THR A 117 14.10 4.78 -0.30
C THR A 117 13.76 4.82 1.19
N THR A 118 12.48 4.68 1.50
CA THR A 118 12.01 4.51 2.88
C THR A 118 11.00 3.36 2.93
N PRO A 119 11.11 2.45 3.91
CA PRO A 119 10.12 1.42 4.13
C PRO A 119 8.86 1.96 4.84
N TYR A 120 8.88 3.21 5.29
CA TYR A 120 7.74 3.81 5.98
C TYR A 120 6.51 3.87 5.07
N ARG A 121 5.38 3.41 5.59
CA ARG A 121 4.09 3.36 4.89
C ARG A 121 3.08 4.23 5.63
N VAL A 122 2.14 4.82 4.89
CA VAL A 122 1.06 5.62 5.46
C VAL A 122 -0.26 5.20 4.85
N PHE A 123 -1.29 5.07 5.67
CA PHE A 123 -2.62 4.65 5.28
C PHE A 123 -3.64 5.76 5.53
N PHE A 124 -4.43 6.09 4.50
CA PHE A 124 -5.48 7.10 4.51
C PHE A 124 -6.84 6.42 4.39
N ARG A 125 -7.76 6.68 5.33
CA ARG A 125 -9.15 6.23 5.24
C ARG A 125 -10.05 7.18 6.04
N ASP A 126 -11.14 7.65 5.44
CA ASP A 126 -12.17 8.47 6.11
C ASP A 126 -11.60 9.69 6.86
N GLY A 127 -10.61 10.37 6.26
CA GLY A 127 -9.93 11.52 6.86
C GLY A 127 -8.93 11.18 7.99
N VAL A 128 -8.82 9.91 8.37
CA VAL A 128 -7.84 9.42 9.34
C VAL A 128 -6.57 8.99 8.61
N VAL A 129 -5.43 9.45 9.13
CA VAL A 129 -4.10 9.10 8.63
C VAL A 129 -3.37 8.27 9.66
N ARG A 130 -2.93 7.07 9.27
CA ARG A 130 -2.21 6.11 10.13
C ARG A 130 -0.84 5.81 9.56
N GLY A 131 0.18 5.76 10.41
CA GLY A 131 1.56 5.45 10.04
C GLY A 131 1.90 4.00 10.35
N TRP A 132 2.76 3.38 9.54
CA TRP A 132 3.28 2.05 9.84
C TRP A 132 3.91 2.04 11.25
N PRO A 133 3.53 1.10 12.13
CA PRO A 133 4.20 0.94 13.41
C PRO A 133 5.68 0.64 13.16
N GLN A 134 6.54 1.58 13.54
CA GLN A 134 8.00 1.41 13.56
C GLN A 134 8.41 0.58 14.78
#